data_AF-A0A531M5H3-F1
#
_entry.id   AF-A0A531M5H3-F1
#
_cell.length_a   1.000
_cell.length_b   1.000
_cell.length_c   1.000
_cell.angle_alpha   90.00
_cell.angle_beta   90.00
_cell.angle_gamma   90.00
#
_symmetry.space_group_name_H-M   'P 1'
#
loop_
_entity.id
_entity.type
_entity.pdbx_description
1 polymer ?
#
loop_
_entity_poly.entity_id
_entity_poly.type
_entity_poly.pdbx_seq_one_letter_code
_entity_poly.pdbx_strand_id
1 'polypeptide(L)'
;MRKLHIMLTPAAIMFLAAPFAAAQESQSPAPVKVDAARGLPEWDKVYKVFSHPRCADCHVADDRPRWSGAHYGGTRVHGFNVQRG
;
A
#
# COMPACT_ATOMS: atom_id res chain seq x y z
N MET A 1 -8.31 -31.17 -44.71
CA MET A 1 -7.35 -30.10 -44.34
C MET A 1 -8.05 -28.90 -43.69
N ARG A 2 -8.89 -28.14 -44.40
CA ARG A 2 -9.52 -26.89 -43.91
C ARG A 2 -10.41 -27.06 -42.66
N LYS A 3 -11.21 -28.14 -42.57
CA LYS A 3 -12.04 -28.45 -41.37
C LYS A 3 -11.21 -28.80 -40.12
N LEU A 4 -10.03 -29.39 -40.31
CA LEU A 4 -9.10 -29.73 -39.23
C LEU A 4 -8.47 -28.46 -38.64
N HIS A 5 -8.12 -27.49 -39.48
CA HIS A 5 -7.58 -26.20 -39.04
C HIS A 5 -8.63 -25.35 -38.32
N ILE A 6 -9.90 -25.43 -38.72
CA ILE A 6 -11.03 -24.72 -38.06
C ILE A 6 -11.29 -25.26 -36.65
N MET A 7 -11.06 -26.56 -36.40
CA MET A 7 -11.23 -27.15 -35.06
C MET A 7 -10.01 -26.96 -34.15
N LEU A 8 -8.80 -26.81 -34.71
CA LEU A 8 -7.57 -26.61 -33.93
C LEU A 8 -7.46 -25.21 -33.30
N THR A 9 -8.06 -24.19 -33.91
CA THR A 9 -8.00 -22.80 -33.43
C THR A 9 -8.69 -22.58 -32.08
N PRO A 10 -9.96 -23.01 -31.86
CA PRO A 10 -10.61 -22.85 -30.56
C PRO A 10 -9.95 -23.70 -29.46
N ALA A 11 -9.41 -24.87 -29.80
CA ALA A 11 -8.67 -25.72 -28.87
C ALA A 11 -7.37 -25.04 -28.39
N ALA A 12 -6.62 -24.39 -29.30
CA ALA A 12 -5.42 -23.64 -28.96
C ALA A 12 -5.74 -22.41 -28.08
N ILE A 13 -6.84 -21.70 -28.35
CA ILE A 13 -7.28 -20.55 -27.55
C ILE A 13 -7.66 -20.98 -26.12
N MET A 14 -8.36 -22.11 -25.97
CA MET A 14 -8.68 -22.66 -24.64
C MET A 14 -7.43 -23.11 -23.87
N PHE A 15 -6.42 -23.67 -24.56
CA PHE A 15 -5.16 -24.07 -23.93
C PHE A 15 -4.31 -22.88 -23.47
N LEU A 16 -4.35 -21.74 -24.18
CA LEU A 16 -3.61 -20.53 -23.82
C LEU A 16 -4.23 -19.73 -22.65
N ALA A 17 -5.52 -19.92 -22.34
CA ALA A 17 -6.22 -19.18 -21.29
C ALA A 17 -6.09 -19.81 -19.88
N ALA A 18 -5.77 -21.10 -19.78
CA ALA A 18 -5.63 -21.83 -18.52
C ALA A 18 -4.63 -21.21 -17.50
N PRO A 19 -3.44 -20.70 -17.88
CA PRO A 19 -2.48 -20.17 -16.89
C PRO A 19 -2.91 -18.86 -16.23
N PHE A 20 -3.89 -18.14 -16.78
CA PHE A 20 -4.38 -16.89 -16.17
C PHE A 20 -5.29 -17.14 -14.96
N ALA A 21 -5.99 -18.28 -14.90
CA ALA A 21 -6.89 -18.60 -13.80
C ALA A 21 -6.14 -18.96 -12.50
N ALA A 22 -5.00 -19.64 -12.62
CA ALA A 22 -4.18 -20.04 -11.46
C ALA A 22 -3.30 -18.90 -10.90
N ALA A 23 -3.02 -17.87 -11.70
CA ALA A 23 -2.23 -16.71 -11.26
C ALA A 23 -2.99 -15.77 -10.31
N GLN A 24 -4.31 -15.91 -10.21
CA GLN A 24 -5.18 -15.09 -9.35
C GLN A 24 -5.45 -15.73 -7.98
N GLU A 25 -4.97 -16.94 -7.75
CA GLU A 25 -5.03 -17.56 -6.43
C GLU A 25 -3.98 -16.86 -5.55
N SER A 26 -4.41 -15.77 -4.91
CA SER A 26 -3.65 -15.15 -3.83
C SER A 26 -3.44 -16.21 -2.76
N GLN A 27 -2.25 -16.83 -2.74
CA GLN A 27 -1.83 -17.72 -1.67
C GLN A 27 -1.95 -16.92 -0.37
N SER A 28 -3.04 -17.16 0.37
CA SER A 28 -3.14 -16.64 1.72
C SER A 28 -1.92 -17.17 2.47
N PRO A 29 -1.10 -16.28 3.07
CA PRO A 29 0.01 -16.73 3.89
C PRO A 29 -0.51 -17.75 4.91
N ALA A 30 0.30 -18.77 5.17
CA ALA A 30 -0.02 -19.72 6.24
C ALA A 30 -0.36 -18.92 7.52
N PRO A 31 -1.37 -19.35 8.31
CA PRO A 31 -1.79 -18.62 9.48
C PRO A 31 -0.60 -18.44 10.43
N VAL A 32 -0.14 -17.20 10.55
CA VAL A 32 0.92 -16.83 11.49
C VAL A 32 0.31 -16.82 12.88
N LYS A 33 0.92 -17.54 13.83
CA LYS A 33 0.53 -17.44 15.24
C LYS A 33 0.91 -16.04 15.75
N VAL A 34 -0.08 -15.15 15.82
CA VAL A 34 0.10 -13.80 16.36
C VAL A 34 0.01 -13.84 17.88
N ASP A 35 1.01 -13.29 18.56
CA ASP A 35 0.95 -13.04 20.00
C ASP A 35 0.18 -11.75 20.26
N ALA A 36 -1.09 -11.90 20.65
CA ALA A 36 -1.98 -10.78 20.95
C ALA A 36 -1.44 -9.89 22.08
N ALA A 37 -0.69 -10.45 23.05
CA ALA A 37 -0.13 -9.68 24.16
C ALA A 37 0.96 -8.70 23.69
N ARG A 38 1.61 -8.98 22.56
CA ARG A 38 2.59 -8.09 21.93
C ARG A 38 1.97 -6.98 21.08
N GLY A 39 0.68 -7.07 20.75
CA GLY A 39 0.02 -6.10 19.87
C GLY A 39 0.09 -4.67 20.39
N LEU A 40 -0.26 -4.44 21.66
CA LEU A 40 -0.27 -3.10 22.25
C LEU A 40 1.14 -2.48 22.36
N PRO A 41 2.18 -3.19 22.86
CA PRO A 41 3.55 -2.68 22.85
C PRO A 41 4.08 -2.32 21.46
N GLU A 42 3.75 -3.11 20.43
CA GLU A 42 4.18 -2.80 19.05
C GLU A 42 3.39 -1.62 18.47
N TRP A 43 2.09 -1.53 18.79
CA TRP A 43 1.26 -0.38 18.41
C TRP A 43 1.75 0.93 19.01
N ASP A 44 2.21 0.94 20.26
CA ASP A 44 2.73 2.15 20.92
C ASP A 44 3.92 2.76 20.15
N LYS A 45 4.79 1.92 19.58
CA LYS A 45 5.90 2.38 18.72
C LYS A 45 5.41 3.10 17.47
N VAL A 46 4.38 2.55 16.82
CA VAL A 46 3.75 3.13 15.63
C VAL A 46 3.04 4.43 16.01
N TYR A 47 2.21 4.39 17.05
CA TYR A 47 1.48 5.54 17.57
C TYR A 47 2.42 6.70 17.86
N LYS A 48 3.52 6.47 18.58
CA LYS A 48 4.52 7.51 18.91
C LYS A 48 5.06 8.27 17.69
N VAL A 49 5.19 7.62 16.53
CA VAL A 49 5.68 8.27 15.30
C VAL A 49 4.55 9.03 14.61
N PHE A 50 3.39 8.39 14.42
CA PHE A 50 2.28 8.97 13.66
C PHE A 50 1.52 10.04 14.45
N SER A 51 1.50 9.95 15.77
CA SER A 51 0.95 10.95 16.68
C SER A 51 1.95 12.05 17.03
N HIS A 52 3.19 11.99 16.51
CA HIS A 52 4.17 13.02 16.78
C HIS A 52 3.67 14.34 16.16
N PRO A 53 3.68 15.48 16.89
CA PRO A 53 3.14 16.75 16.40
C PRO A 53 3.87 17.32 15.18
N ARG A 54 4.88 16.62 14.65
CA ARG A 54 5.55 16.97 13.39
C ARG A 54 4.55 17.29 12.28
N CYS A 55 3.52 16.49 12.01
CA CYS A 55 2.62 16.78 10.88
C CYS A 55 1.40 17.56 11.35
N ALA A 56 1.32 18.85 11.00
CA ALA A 56 0.16 19.69 11.31
C ALA A 56 -0.83 19.74 10.16
N ASP A 57 -0.34 19.92 8.93
CA ASP A 57 -1.16 19.99 7.73
C ASP A 57 -0.33 19.58 6.51
N CYS A 58 -0.80 18.58 5.75
CA CYS A 58 -0.17 18.13 4.52
C CYS A 58 -0.76 18.79 3.27
N HIS A 59 -1.90 19.48 3.40
CA HIS A 59 -2.71 19.99 2.31
C HIS A 59 -3.04 21.47 2.48
N VAL A 60 -2.01 22.32 2.38
CA VAL A 60 -2.13 23.78 2.43
C VAL A 60 -2.07 24.40 1.03
N ALA A 61 -2.50 25.68 0.93
CA ALA A 61 -2.62 26.40 -0.34
C ALA A 61 -1.29 26.69 -1.06
N ASP A 62 -0.16 26.71 -0.35
CA ASP A 62 1.17 26.95 -0.93
C ASP A 62 1.93 25.64 -1.23
N ASP A 63 1.25 24.50 -1.16
CA ASP A 63 1.79 23.15 -1.44
C ASP A 63 3.00 22.73 -0.61
N ARG A 64 3.29 23.46 0.49
CA ARG A 64 4.38 23.14 1.41
C ARG A 64 3.80 22.68 2.74
N PRO A 65 3.92 21.40 3.13
CA PRO A 65 3.35 20.92 4.39
C PRO A 65 3.78 21.72 5.63
N ARG A 66 3.00 21.66 6.72
CA ARG A 66 3.24 22.40 7.97
C ARG A 66 3.64 21.48 9.12
N TRP A 67 4.56 21.98 9.93
CA TRP A 67 4.89 21.47 11.25
C TRP A 67 4.34 22.40 12.32
N SER A 68 3.84 21.84 13.42
CA SER A 68 3.34 22.62 14.56
C SER A 68 3.56 21.86 15.87
N GLY A 69 3.17 22.44 17.01
CA GLY A 69 3.29 21.82 18.33
C GLY A 69 4.38 22.43 19.21
N ALA A 70 4.40 22.02 20.48
CA ALA A 70 5.20 22.65 21.54
C ALA A 70 6.70 22.73 21.21
N HIS A 71 7.26 21.70 20.57
CA HIS A 71 8.67 21.66 20.17
C HIS A 71 9.05 22.68 19.08
N TYR A 72 8.06 23.17 18.32
CA TYR A 72 8.27 24.07 17.19
C TYR A 72 7.84 25.52 17.49
N GLY A 73 7.32 25.82 18.68
CA GLY A 73 6.95 27.18 19.09
C GLY A 73 5.89 27.87 18.21
N GLY A 74 5.23 27.14 17.32
CA GLY A 74 4.28 27.66 16.34
C GLY A 74 4.28 26.88 15.04
N THR A 75 3.35 27.24 14.15
CA THR A 75 3.24 26.65 12.81
C THR A 75 4.36 27.16 11.91
N ARG A 76 5.08 26.24 11.26
CA ARG A 76 6.17 26.53 10.32
C ARG A 76 6.14 25.58 9.12
N VAL A 77 6.88 25.91 8.07
CA VAL A 77 7.06 25.01 6.92
C VAL A 77 7.78 23.73 7.35
N HIS A 78 7.34 22.59 6.82
CA HIS A 78 7.92 21.27 7.02
C HIS A 78 9.40 21.25 6.59
N GLY A 79 10.30 20.81 7.49
CA GLY A 79 11.74 20.96 7.32
C GLY A 79 12.39 20.06 6.27
N PHE A 80 11.72 19.00 5.80
CA PHE A 80 12.26 18.08 4.79
C PHE A 80 12.13 18.56 3.33
N ASN A 81 11.86 19.85 3.10
CA ASN A 81 11.69 20.45 1.76
C ASN A 81 10.73 19.66 0.84
N VAL A 82 9.65 19.14 1.43
CA VAL A 82 8.60 18.42 0.70
C VAL A 82 7.67 19.44 0.06
N GLN A 83 7.29 19.19 -1.20
CA GLN A 83 6.18 19.85 -1.88
C GLN A 83 5.15 18.79 -2.22
N ARG A 84 3.88 19.18 -2.25
CA ARG A 84 2.82 18.34 -2.83
C ARG A 84 3.20 18.02 -4.29
N GLY A 85 3.02 16.78 -4.70
CA GLY A 85 3.11 16.34 -6.11
C GLY A 85 1.82 16.58 -6.88
#